data_AF-A0A7L8A7T9-F1
#
_entry.id   AF-A0A7L8A7T9-F1
#
_cell.length_a   1.000
_cell.length_b   1.000
_cell.length_c   1.000
_cell.angle_alpha   90.00
_cell.angle_beta   90.00
_cell.angle_gamma   90.00
#
_symmetry.space_group_name_H-M   'P 1'
#
loop_
_entity.id
_entity.type
_entity.pdbx_description
1 polymer ?
#
loop_
_entity_poly.entity_id
_entity_poly.type
_entity_poly.pdbx_seq_one_letter_code
_entity_poly.pdbx_strand_id
1 'polypeptide(L)'
;MTNDCVQVFVKRYPLLRKFIRQFNPEQLNTYWSGDITYIRTQQGWLYLAIIMDLCSRRVISWAFSDKPNSELTTRALRLAVQKRRACRNVVFHSDQGCQYTSAVYQSSLKEFGVESSMSRAGNCLDNAVTERFFRSLKSEQ
;
A
#
# COMPACT_ATOMS: atom_id res chain seq x y z
N MET A 1 25.46 11.02 -24.62
CA MET A 1 24.05 11.43 -24.64
C MET A 1 23.23 10.39 -23.88
N THR A 2 22.72 10.58 -22.66
CA THR A 2 22.78 11.66 -21.68
C THR A 2 22.49 11.00 -20.33
N ASN A 3 23.53 10.76 -19.53
CA ASN A 3 23.45 10.38 -18.12
C ASN A 3 22.81 11.50 -17.25
N ASP A 4 22.52 12.66 -17.84
CA ASP A 4 22.00 13.83 -17.15
C ASP A 4 20.49 13.78 -16.86
N CYS A 5 19.66 13.18 -17.73
CA CYS A 5 18.21 13.09 -17.47
C CYS A 5 17.88 12.19 -16.28
N VAL A 6 18.67 11.13 -16.06
CA VAL A 6 18.46 10.18 -14.95
C VAL A 6 18.93 10.76 -13.61
N GLN A 7 20.05 11.49 -13.62
CA GLN A 7 20.59 12.15 -12.43
C GLN A 7 19.70 13.31 -11.94
N VAL A 8 19.07 14.06 -12.86
CA VAL A 8 18.13 15.14 -12.53
C VAL A 8 16.84 14.59 -11.91
N PHE A 9 16.35 13.42 -12.36
CA PHE A 9 15.14 12.79 -11.83
C PHE A 9 15.35 12.18 -10.42
N VAL A 10 16.51 11.56 -10.19
CA VAL A 10 16.89 10.94 -8.91
C VAL A 10 17.13 11.99 -7.82
N LYS A 11 17.60 13.18 -8.17
CA LYS A 11 17.73 14.31 -7.22
C LYS A 11 16.40 14.89 -6.77
N ARG A 12 15.31 14.67 -7.51
CA ARG A 12 14.01 15.31 -7.23
C ARG A 12 13.14 14.56 -6.22
N TYR A 13 13.40 13.27 -5.96
CA TYR A 13 12.61 12.44 -5.03
C TYR A 13 13.47 11.46 -4.21
N PRO A 14 14.20 11.95 -3.19
CA PRO A 14 15.07 11.11 -2.34
C PRO A 14 14.36 9.98 -1.59
N LEU A 15 13.03 10.01 -1.49
CA LEU A 15 12.21 8.98 -0.83
C LEU A 15 12.06 7.70 -1.66
N LEU A 16 12.11 7.80 -3.00
CA LEU A 16 12.02 6.63 -3.90
C LEU A 16 13.24 5.72 -3.81
N ARG A 17 14.42 6.29 -3.52
CA ARG A 17 15.67 5.52 -3.38
C ARG A 17 15.69 4.69 -2.09
N LYS A 18 14.87 5.04 -1.10
CA LYS A 18 14.83 4.39 0.22
C LYS A 18 13.97 3.12 0.22
N PHE A 19 12.95 3.04 -0.64
CA PHE A 19 12.00 1.91 -0.67
C PHE A 19 12.62 0.61 -1.23
N ILE A 20 13.44 0.71 -2.28
CA ILE A 20 13.98 -0.44 -3.03
C ILE A 20 15.05 -1.23 -2.23
N ARG A 21 15.52 -0.73 -1.08
CA ARG A 21 16.52 -1.43 -0.24
C ARG A 21 16.13 -1.62 1.23
N GLN A 22 14.94 -1.23 1.67
CA GLN A 22 14.53 -1.37 3.07
C GLN A 22 13.15 -2.03 3.20
N PHE A 23 13.05 -3.33 2.90
CA PHE A 23 11.91 -4.16 3.30
C PHE A 23 11.76 -4.29 4.83
N ASN A 24 12.59 -3.61 5.63
CA ASN A 24 12.64 -3.76 7.07
C ASN A 24 12.77 -2.40 7.76
N PRO A 25 11.74 -1.55 7.71
CA PRO A 25 11.76 -0.30 8.47
C PRO A 25 11.83 -0.60 9.97
N GLU A 26 12.66 0.15 10.68
CA GLU A 26 12.95 -0.09 12.11
C GLU A 26 11.89 0.50 13.04
N GLN A 27 11.03 1.38 12.53
CA GLN A 27 10.03 2.10 13.32
C GLN A 27 8.61 1.84 12.82
N LEU A 28 7.70 1.56 13.75
CA LEU A 28 6.27 1.41 13.50
C LEU A 28 5.67 2.70 12.92
N ASN A 29 4.65 2.56 12.06
CA ASN A 29 3.94 3.67 11.43
C ASN A 29 4.89 4.64 10.71
N THR A 30 5.82 4.11 9.94
CA THR A 30 6.65 4.89 9.00
C THR A 30 6.38 4.48 7.57
N TYR A 31 6.24 3.18 7.33
CA TYR A 31 5.90 2.62 6.03
C TYR A 31 4.77 1.63 6.15
N TRP A 32 3.70 1.91 5.42
CA TRP A 32 2.58 1.00 5.23
C TRP A 32 2.57 0.49 3.80
N SER A 33 2.06 -0.71 3.61
CA SER A 33 1.75 -1.26 2.29
C SER A 33 0.28 -1.64 2.25
N GLY A 34 -0.37 -1.45 1.10
CA GLY A 34 -1.72 -1.95 0.89
C GLY A 34 -1.88 -2.61 -0.46
N ASP A 35 -2.75 -3.60 -0.46
CA ASP A 35 -3.04 -4.44 -1.62
C ASP A 35 -4.46 -5.01 -1.52
N ILE A 36 -5.03 -5.39 -2.67
CA ILE A 36 -6.36 -5.98 -2.78
C ILE A 36 -6.22 -7.41 -3.28
N THR A 37 -6.91 -8.33 -2.64
CA THR A 37 -7.12 -9.66 -3.17
C THR A 37 -8.59 -10.05 -3.13
N TYR A 38 -8.92 -11.20 -3.67
CA TYR A 38 -10.23 -11.81 -3.50
C TYR A 38 -10.10 -13.09 -2.66
N ILE A 39 -11.10 -13.35 -1.84
CA ILE A 39 -11.21 -14.55 -0.99
C ILE A 39 -12.51 -15.29 -1.26
N ARG A 40 -12.50 -16.61 -1.13
CA ARG A 40 -13.69 -17.44 -1.30
C ARG A 40 -14.43 -17.54 0.04
N THR A 41 -15.74 -17.35 0.01
CA THR A 41 -16.64 -17.60 1.14
C THR A 41 -17.71 -18.61 0.73
N GLN A 42 -18.46 -19.13 1.72
CA GLN A 42 -19.62 -19.99 1.45
C GLN A 42 -20.71 -19.29 0.63
N GLN A 43 -20.74 -17.96 0.63
CA GLN A 43 -21.76 -17.14 -0.01
C GLN A 43 -21.32 -16.53 -1.35
N GLY A 44 -20.05 -16.66 -1.73
CA GLY A 44 -19.54 -15.99 -2.93
C GLY A 44 -18.05 -15.69 -2.88
N TRP A 45 -17.61 -14.83 -3.79
CA TRP A 45 -16.28 -14.20 -3.73
C TRP A 45 -16.42 -12.82 -3.09
N LEU A 46 -15.47 -12.44 -2.23
CA LEU A 46 -15.36 -11.09 -1.70
C LEU A 46 -13.98 -10.52 -1.98
N TYR A 47 -13.93 -9.23 -2.29
CA TYR A 47 -12.68 -8.48 -2.34
C TYR A 47 -12.28 -8.05 -0.94
N LEU A 48 -11.02 -8.28 -0.61
CA LEU A 48 -10.36 -7.95 0.64
C LEU A 48 -9.25 -6.94 0.34
N ALA A 49 -9.39 -5.72 0.85
CA ALA A 49 -8.28 -4.78 0.91
C ALA A 49 -7.63 -4.84 2.28
N ILE A 50 -6.30 -4.91 2.34
CA ILE A 50 -5.53 -4.85 3.59
C ILE A 50 -4.59 -3.66 3.60
N ILE A 51 -4.23 -3.22 4.81
CA ILE A 51 -3.11 -2.33 5.06
C ILE A 51 -2.23 -2.99 6.10
N MET A 52 -0.95 -3.14 5.76
CA MET A 52 0.08 -3.75 6.59
C MET A 52 1.09 -2.68 7.02
N ASP A 53 1.50 -2.75 8.28
CA ASP A 53 2.68 -2.02 8.76
C ASP A 53 3.93 -2.85 8.46
N LEU A 54 4.86 -2.29 7.67
CA LEU A 54 6.03 -3.03 7.16
C LEU A 54 7.10 -3.27 8.23
N CYS A 55 7.09 -2.54 9.34
CA CYS A 55 8.02 -2.75 10.47
C CYS A 55 7.59 -3.98 11.26
N SER A 56 6.33 -4.01 11.69
CA SER A 56 5.78 -5.12 12.48
C SER A 56 5.36 -6.34 11.68
N ARG A 57 5.21 -6.20 10.35
CA ARG A 57 4.61 -7.21 9.45
C ARG A 57 3.19 -7.61 9.83
N ARG A 58 2.47 -6.72 10.53
CA ARG A 58 1.10 -6.95 10.97
C ARG A 58 0.11 -6.20 10.08
N VAL A 59 -0.98 -6.87 9.72
CA VAL A 59 -2.15 -6.21 9.13
C VAL A 59 -2.76 -5.29 10.19
N ILE A 60 -2.78 -3.99 9.93
CA ILE A 60 -3.31 -2.98 10.84
C ILE A 60 -4.77 -2.64 10.54
N SER A 61 -5.19 -2.85 9.29
CA SER A 61 -6.55 -2.59 8.85
C SER A 61 -6.91 -3.45 7.65
N TRP A 62 -8.20 -3.71 7.49
CA TRP A 62 -8.76 -4.41 6.34
C TRP A 62 -10.21 -3.99 6.12
N ALA A 63 -10.72 -4.27 4.92
CA ALA A 63 -12.13 -4.08 4.56
C ALA A 63 -12.57 -5.12 3.52
N PHE A 64 -13.87 -5.41 3.46
CA PHE A 64 -14.47 -6.36 2.51
C PHE A 64 -15.54 -5.72 1.63
N SER A 65 -15.55 -6.01 0.34
CA SER A 65 -16.55 -5.52 -0.60
C SER A 65 -16.88 -6.58 -1.63
N ASP A 66 -18.06 -6.48 -2.23
CA ASP A 66 -18.43 -7.22 -3.44
C ASP A 66 -17.73 -6.66 -4.70
N LYS A 67 -17.12 -5.46 -4.59
CA LYS A 67 -16.47 -4.75 -5.70
C LYS A 67 -15.04 -4.29 -5.36
N PRO A 68 -14.06 -4.40 -6.29
CA PRO A 68 -12.70 -3.91 -6.10
C PRO A 68 -12.60 -2.44 -6.51
N ASN A 69 -13.24 -1.54 -5.75
CA ASN A 69 -13.29 -0.11 -6.06
C ASN A 69 -12.47 0.73 -5.07
N SER A 70 -12.31 2.02 -5.37
CA SER A 70 -11.59 2.95 -4.48
C SER A 70 -12.27 3.15 -3.12
N GLU A 71 -13.58 2.89 -3.02
CA GLU A 71 -14.29 2.95 -1.75
C GLU A 71 -13.80 1.87 -0.79
N LEU A 72 -13.59 0.65 -1.30
CA LEU A 72 -13.01 -0.46 -0.53
C LEU A 72 -11.63 -0.09 0.05
N THR A 73 -10.71 0.42 -0.78
CA THR A 73 -9.36 0.80 -0.33
C THR A 73 -9.39 2.01 0.60
N THR A 74 -10.21 3.02 0.31
CA THR A 74 -10.35 4.22 1.14
C THR A 74 -10.90 3.88 2.53
N ARG A 75 -11.84 2.92 2.63
CA ARG A 75 -12.35 2.45 3.93
C ARG A 75 -11.25 1.77 4.75
N ALA A 76 -10.44 0.90 4.13
CA ALA A 76 -9.31 0.28 4.81
C ALA A 76 -8.30 1.34 5.32
N LEU A 77 -8.00 2.37 4.52
CA LEU A 77 -7.14 3.51 4.88
C LEU A 77 -7.70 4.29 6.08
N ARG A 78 -8.97 4.70 6.02
CA ARG A 78 -9.61 5.43 7.11
C ARG A 78 -9.54 4.66 8.43
N LEU A 79 -9.84 3.37 8.41
CA LEU A 79 -9.74 2.50 9.58
C LEU A 79 -8.30 2.37 10.12
N ALA A 80 -7.30 2.32 9.24
CA ALA A 80 -5.90 2.28 9.64
C ALA A 80 -5.48 3.56 10.39
N VAL A 81 -5.82 4.72 9.82
CA VAL A 81 -5.50 6.03 10.41
C VAL A 81 -6.20 6.22 11.75
N GLN A 82 -7.48 5.83 11.86
CA GLN A 82 -8.24 5.86 13.10
C GLN A 82 -7.60 5.00 14.20
N LYS A 83 -7.20 3.76 13.88
CA LYS A 83 -6.58 2.83 14.83
C LYS A 83 -5.21 3.32 15.32
N ARG A 84 -4.44 4.01 14.47
CA ARG A 84 -3.06 4.41 14.77
C ARG A 84 -2.90 5.82 15.34
N ARG A 85 -3.99 6.61 15.43
CA ARG A 85 -4.07 7.91 16.13
C ARG A 85 -2.93 8.88 15.76
N ALA A 86 -2.95 9.33 14.50
CA ALA A 86 -2.06 10.29 13.84
C ALA A 86 -0.86 9.67 13.12
N CYS A 87 -0.90 9.81 11.80
CA CYS A 87 0.02 9.20 10.84
C CYS A 87 0.75 10.28 10.04
N ARG A 88 1.25 11.30 10.73
CA ARG A 88 2.07 12.31 10.05
C ARG A 88 3.37 11.65 9.62
N ASN A 89 3.75 11.85 8.36
CA ASN A 89 4.96 11.30 7.74
C ASN A 89 4.95 9.77 7.54
N VAL A 90 3.77 9.16 7.45
CA VAL A 90 3.66 7.76 6.99
C VAL A 90 3.73 7.75 5.47
N VAL A 91 4.55 6.86 4.90
CA VAL A 91 4.52 6.54 3.48
C VAL A 91 3.64 5.31 3.27
N PHE A 92 2.62 5.45 2.44
CA PHE A 92 1.78 4.34 2.00
C PHE A 92 2.20 3.88 0.61
N HIS A 93 2.58 2.61 0.50
CA HIS A 93 3.02 2.00 -0.75
C HIS A 93 1.97 1.04 -1.32
N SER A 94 1.69 1.17 -2.60
CA SER A 94 0.81 0.26 -3.36
C SER A 94 1.33 0.04 -4.78
N ASP A 95 0.64 -0.82 -5.54
CA ASP A 95 0.77 -0.80 -6.99
C ASP A 95 0.10 0.44 -7.62
N GLN A 96 0.12 0.51 -8.96
CA GLN A 96 -0.55 1.55 -9.74
C GLN A 96 -2.00 1.18 -10.13
N GLY A 97 -2.65 0.27 -9.39
CA GLY A 97 -4.04 -0.10 -9.65
C GLY A 97 -4.98 1.11 -9.68
N CYS A 98 -6.06 1.03 -10.45
CA CYS A 98 -7.00 2.14 -10.63
C CYS A 98 -7.63 2.62 -9.31
N GLN A 99 -7.73 1.73 -8.32
CA GLN A 99 -8.23 2.04 -6.98
C GLN A 99 -7.27 2.98 -6.24
N TYR A 100 -5.97 2.71 -6.30
CA TYR A 100 -4.92 3.48 -5.61
C TYR A 100 -4.54 4.75 -6.36
N THR A 101 -4.64 4.77 -7.69
CA THR A 101 -4.41 5.97 -8.52
C THR A 101 -5.61 6.90 -8.60
N SER A 102 -6.79 6.47 -8.14
CA SER A 102 -8.00 7.29 -8.17
C SER A 102 -7.88 8.59 -7.37
N ALA A 103 -8.54 9.64 -7.86
CA ALA A 103 -8.56 10.94 -7.20
C ALA A 103 -9.08 10.85 -5.75
N VAL A 104 -10.14 10.05 -5.50
CA VAL A 104 -10.72 9.85 -4.17
C VAL A 104 -9.69 9.28 -3.19
N TYR A 105 -8.93 8.26 -3.61
CA TYR A 105 -7.94 7.63 -2.74
C TYR A 105 -6.75 8.58 -2.46
N GLN A 106 -6.24 9.24 -3.51
CA GLN A 106 -5.14 10.19 -3.39
C GLN A 106 -5.50 11.42 -2.53
N SER A 107 -6.73 11.94 -2.67
CA SER A 107 -7.26 12.99 -1.80
C SER A 107 -7.35 12.54 -0.34
N SER A 108 -7.78 11.29 -0.10
CA SER A 108 -7.87 10.73 1.25
C SER A 108 -6.50 10.58 1.91
N LEU A 109 -5.48 10.10 1.18
CA LEU A 109 -4.10 10.05 1.68
C LEU A 109 -3.61 11.43 2.11
N LYS A 110 -3.85 12.46 1.26
CA LYS A 110 -3.48 13.84 1.54
C LYS A 110 -4.19 14.39 2.78
N GLU A 111 -5.49 14.13 2.92
CA GLU A 111 -6.28 14.54 4.10
C GLU A 111 -5.71 13.97 5.40
N PHE A 112 -5.26 12.71 5.37
CA PHE A 112 -4.66 12.05 6.53
C PHE A 112 -3.18 12.34 6.74
N GLY A 113 -2.54 13.13 5.88
CA GLY A 113 -1.11 13.44 5.96
C GLY A 113 -0.21 12.23 5.65
N VAL A 114 -0.70 11.29 4.84
CA VAL A 114 0.00 10.09 4.39
C VAL A 114 0.55 10.34 2.98
N GLU A 115 1.83 10.04 2.78
CA GLU A 115 2.51 10.21 1.50
C GLU A 115 2.32 8.98 0.62
N SER A 116 1.88 9.18 -0.63
CA SER A 116 1.74 8.08 -1.59
C SER A 116 3.09 7.69 -2.18
N SER A 117 3.38 6.40 -2.16
CA SER A 117 4.43 5.75 -2.95
C SER A 117 3.78 4.68 -3.81
N MET A 118 4.15 4.58 -5.08
CA MET A 118 3.64 3.52 -5.95
C MET A 118 4.78 2.81 -6.66
N SER A 119 4.65 1.50 -6.85
CA SER A 119 5.59 0.71 -7.63
C SER A 119 5.63 1.19 -9.09
N ARG A 120 6.71 0.90 -9.82
CA ARG A 120 6.73 1.14 -11.28
C ARG A 120 5.92 0.05 -11.98
N ALA A 121 5.25 0.41 -13.08
CA ALA A 121 4.65 -0.59 -13.96
C ALA A 121 5.70 -1.65 -14.35
N GLY A 122 5.43 -2.92 -14.04
CA GLY A 122 6.33 -4.05 -14.31
C GLY A 122 7.36 -4.38 -13.23
N ASN A 123 7.35 -3.74 -12.06
CA ASN A 123 8.24 -4.06 -10.94
C ASN A 123 7.48 -4.68 -9.76
N CYS A 124 7.26 -6.01 -9.81
CA CYS A 124 6.52 -6.76 -8.80
C CYS A 124 7.22 -6.85 -7.43
N LEU A 125 8.53 -6.54 -7.36
CA LEU A 125 9.30 -6.72 -6.14
C LEU A 125 8.92 -5.73 -5.02
N ASP A 126 8.34 -4.58 -5.36
CA ASP A 126 8.07 -3.51 -4.40
C ASP A 126 6.92 -3.86 -3.42
N ASN A 127 6.06 -4.82 -3.75
CA ASN A 127 4.92 -5.28 -2.91
C ASN A 127 5.10 -6.71 -2.35
N ALA A 128 6.29 -7.29 -2.47
CA ALA A 128 6.54 -8.72 -2.19
C ALA A 128 6.15 -9.19 -0.77
N VAL A 129 6.21 -8.31 0.23
CA VAL A 129 5.82 -8.65 1.62
C VAL A 129 4.32 -8.91 1.72
N THR A 130 3.52 -8.06 1.11
CA THR A 130 2.06 -8.14 1.13
C THR A 130 1.58 -9.28 0.23
N GLU A 131 2.21 -9.47 -0.94
CA GLU A 131 1.96 -10.64 -1.80
C GLU A 131 2.22 -11.97 -1.08
N ARG A 132 3.31 -12.05 -0.31
CA ARG A 132 3.63 -13.25 0.48
C ARG A 132 2.58 -13.51 1.55
N PHE A 133 2.09 -12.47 2.22
CA PHE A 133 0.99 -12.60 3.18
C PHE A 133 -0.26 -13.20 2.52
N PHE A 134 -0.66 -12.69 1.34
CA PHE A 134 -1.80 -13.24 0.62
C PHE A 134 -1.60 -14.68 0.16
N ARG A 135 -0.39 -15.07 -0.21
CA ARG A 135 -0.08 -16.47 -0.54
C ARG A 135 -0.35 -17.38 0.67
N SER A 136 0.09 -16.99 1.86
CA SER A 136 -0.18 -17.73 3.11
C SER A 136 -1.67 -17.82 3.39
N LEU A 137 -2.39 -16.70 3.28
CA LEU A 137 -3.83 -16.63 3.52
C LEU A 137 -4.65 -17.49 2.54
N LYS A 138 -4.15 -17.71 1.32
CA LYS A 138 -4.79 -18.57 0.33
C LYS A 138 -4.44 -20.05 0.51
N SER A 139 -3.30 -20.38 1.09
CA SER A 139 -2.95 -21.77 1.40
C SER A 139 -3.68 -22.34 2.62
N GLU A 140 -4.26 -21.49 3.46
CA GLU A 140 -5.05 -21.87 4.64
C GLU A 140 -6.56 -22.02 4.35
N GLN A 141 -7.00 -21.76 3.10
CA GLN A 141 -8.39 -21.91 2.64
C GLN A 141 -8.71 -23.31 2.15
#